data_AF-A0A8T5RSX6-F1
#
_entry.id   AF-A0A8T5RSX6-F1
#
_cell.length_a   1.000
_cell.length_b   1.000
_cell.length_c   1.000
_cell.angle_alpha   90.00
_cell.angle_beta   90.00
_cell.angle_gamma   90.00
#
_symmetry.space_group_name_H-M   'P 1'
#
loop_
_entity.id
_entity.type
_entity.pdbx_description
1 polymer ?
#
loop_
_entity_poly.entity_id
_entity_poly.type
_entity_poly.pdbx_seq_one_letter_code
_entity_poly.pdbx_strand_id
1 'polypeptide(L)' 'MNNKEIPPPPALPPSFKVDENFCLLHKGNVEGETYTCPSCKTKYCLKCAQKAKSEAKLCVKCKQLFMT' A
#
# COMPACT_ATOMS: atom_id res chain seq x y z
N MET A 1 -24.14 -9.97 49.14
CA MET A 1 -23.91 -9.10 47.96
C MET A 1 -22.91 -9.81 47.05
N ASN A 2 -23.34 -10.27 45.87
CA ASN A 2 -22.47 -10.97 44.92
C ASN A 2 -21.99 -9.95 43.89
N ASN A 3 -20.81 -9.38 44.12
CA ASN A 3 -20.17 -8.43 43.21
C ASN A 3 -19.69 -9.22 42.00
N LYS A 4 -20.48 -9.23 40.92
CA LYS A 4 -20.06 -9.76 39.62
C LYS A 4 -19.05 -8.80 39.00
N GLU A 5 -17.78 -9.05 39.25
CA GLU A 5 -16.67 -8.42 38.55
C GLU A 5 -16.76 -8.83 37.07
N ILE A 6 -17.10 -7.86 36.23
CA ILE A 6 -17.24 -8.04 34.78
C ILE A 6 -15.80 -8.30 34.27
N PRO A 7 -15.55 -9.37 33.48
CA PRO A 7 -14.22 -9.62 32.99
C PRO A 7 -13.76 -8.44 32.11
N PRO A 8 -12.47 -8.07 32.15
CA PRO A 8 -11.95 -6.98 31.35
C PRO A 8 -12.26 -7.24 29.86
N PRO A 9 -12.58 -6.20 29.08
CA PRO A 9 -12.83 -6.36 27.66
C PRO A 9 -11.61 -7.02 26.99
N PRO A 10 -11.82 -7.88 25.97
CA PRO A 10 -10.72 -8.48 25.22
C PRO A 10 -9.83 -7.36 24.67
N ALA A 11 -8.54 -7.40 24.99
CA ALA A 11 -7.57 -6.50 24.38
C ALA A 11 -7.58 -6.75 22.86
N LEU A 12 -8.07 -5.78 22.10
CA LEU A 12 -7.97 -5.80 20.64
C LEU A 12 -6.49 -5.94 20.28
N PRO A 13 -6.12 -6.80 19.30
CA PRO A 13 -4.74 -6.89 18.86
C PRO A 13 -4.29 -5.51 18.36
N PRO A 14 -3.01 -5.15 18.55
CA PRO A 14 -2.47 -3.94 17.95
C PRO A 14 -2.76 -3.99 16.46
N SER A 15 -3.38 -2.94 15.92
CA SER A 15 -3.62 -2.82 14.48
C SER A 15 -2.27 -2.89 13.77
N PHE A 16 -1.92 -4.06 13.25
CA PHE A 16 -0.83 -4.24 12.32
C PHE A 16 -1.21 -3.45 11.08
N LYS A 17 -0.75 -2.20 11.01
CA LYS A 17 -0.70 -1.44 9.77
C LYS A 17 0.29 -2.21 8.89
N VAL A 18 -0.23 -3.12 8.07
CA VAL A 18 0.56 -3.80 7.04
C VAL A 18 1.22 -2.69 6.24
N ASP A 19 2.54 -2.60 6.32
CA ASP A 19 3.32 -1.56 5.65
C ASP A 19 2.96 -1.54 4.15
N GLU A 20 2.18 -0.53 3.75
CA GLU A 20 1.64 -0.40 2.39
C GLU A 20 2.70 0.02 1.36
N ASN A 21 3.98 -0.02 1.74
CA ASN A 21 5.11 0.46 0.96
C ASN A 21 5.73 -0.67 0.14
N PHE A 22 4.93 -1.41 -0.63
CA PHE A 22 5.46 -2.40 -1.57
C PHE A 22 5.23 -1.98 -3.02
N CYS A 23 6.31 -1.85 -3.79
CA CYS A 23 6.27 -1.48 -5.19
C CYS A 23 6.25 -2.74 -6.06
N LEU A 24 5.16 -2.97 -6.79
CA LEU A 24 5.05 -4.13 -7.68
C LEU A 24 5.91 -4.01 -8.96
N LEU A 25 6.45 -2.82 -9.25
CA LEU A 25 7.26 -2.56 -10.45
C LEU A 25 8.68 -3.12 -10.32
N HIS A 26 9.36 -2.81 -9.21
CA HIS A 26 10.68 -3.35 -8.91
C HIS A 26 10.66 -4.51 -7.92
N LYS A 27 9.45 -4.96 -7.51
CA LYS A 27 9.22 -6.07 -6.57
C LYS A 27 9.99 -5.91 -5.26
N GLY A 28 9.93 -4.72 -4.67
CA GLY A 28 10.59 -4.40 -3.41
C GLY A 28 9.88 -3.29 -2.66
N ASN A 29 10.46 -2.81 -1.56
CA ASN A 29 9.86 -1.73 -0.79
C ASN A 29 9.82 -0.41 -1.59
N VAL A 30 8.80 0.40 -1.35
CA VAL A 30 8.71 1.75 -1.91
C VAL A 30 9.75 2.62 -1.23
N GLU A 31 10.72 3.09 -2.00
CA GLU A 31 11.78 3.96 -1.50
C GLU A 31 11.49 5.41 -1.88
N GLY A 32 11.25 6.25 -0.86
CA GLY A 32 11.00 7.68 -1.02
C GLY A 32 9.56 8.01 -1.43
N GLU A 33 9.40 8.72 -2.54
CA GLU A 33 8.11 9.21 -2.99
C GLU A 33 7.22 8.10 -3.56
N THR A 34 5.99 8.04 -3.06
CA THR A 34 4.97 7.09 -3.49
C THR A 34 4.15 7.69 -4.63
N TYR A 35 4.20 7.08 -5.81
CA TYR A 35 3.24 7.34 -6.87
C TYR A 35 2.01 6.45 -6.67
N THR A 36 0.84 7.06 -6.55
CA THR A 36 -0.42 6.33 -6.50
C THR A 36 -1.06 6.35 -7.88
N CYS A 37 -1.27 5.17 -8.47
CA CYS A 37 -1.92 5.07 -9.76
C CYS A 37 -3.36 5.62 -9.68
N PRO A 38 -3.74 6.60 -10.52
CA PRO A 38 -5.07 7.21 -10.46
C PRO A 38 -6.19 6.23 -10.82
N SER A 39 -5.91 5.20 -11.64
CA SER A 39 -6.92 4.24 -12.07
C SER A 39 -7.21 3.13 -11.04
N CYS A 40 -6.18 2.61 -10.35
CA CYS A 40 -6.33 1.45 -9.45
C CYS A 40 -5.91 1.72 -8.01
N LYS A 41 -5.54 2.96 -7.69
CA LYS A 41 -5.05 3.42 -6.38
C LYS A 41 -3.88 2.61 -5.83
N THR A 42 -3.13 1.97 -6.71
CA THR A 42 -1.98 1.15 -6.31
C THR A 42 -0.77 2.02 -6.12
N LYS A 43 -0.11 1.86 -4.98
CA LYS A 43 1.12 2.56 -4.61
C LYS A 43 2.31 1.92 -5.32
N TYR A 44 3.14 2.75 -5.92
CA TYR A 44 4.38 2.41 -6.60
C TYR A 44 5.46 3.44 -6.20
N CYS A 45 6.73 3.18 -6.46
CA CYS A 45 7.73 4.24 -6.40
C CYS A 45 7.52 5.26 -7.51
N LEU A 46 7.69 6.54 -7.19
CA LEU A 46 7.68 7.60 -8.19
C LEU A 46 8.75 7.37 -9.26
N LYS A 47 9.97 6.97 -8.87
CA LYS A 47 11.04 6.58 -9.80
C LYS A 47 10.64 5.44 -10.73
N CYS A 48 9.95 4.43 -10.21
CA CYS A 48 9.51 3.29 -11.01
C CYS A 48 8.36 3.66 -11.96
N ALA A 49 7.42 4.49 -11.50
CA ALA A 49 6.37 5.03 -12.35
C ALA A 49 6.95 5.89 -13.48
N GLN A 50 7.96 6.71 -13.20
CA GLN A 50 8.66 7.55 -14.18
C GLN A 50 9.40 6.69 -15.22
N LYS A 51 10.18 5.69 -14.78
CA LYS A 51 10.81 4.73 -15.69
C LYS A 51 9.79 3.96 -16.50
N ALA A 52 8.71 3.50 -15.89
CA ALA A 52 7.65 2.78 -16.58
C ALA A 52 7.01 3.66 -17.68
N LYS A 53 6.79 4.94 -17.41
CA LYS A 53 6.33 5.90 -18.42
C LYS A 53 7.32 6.04 -19.59
N SER A 54 8.62 6.14 -19.30
CA SER A 54 9.67 6.21 -20.33
C SER A 54 9.81 4.91 -21.15
N GLU A 55 9.62 3.74 -20.52
CA GLU A 55 9.65 2.44 -21.18
C GLU A 55 8.29 2.02 -21.77
N ALA A 56 7.28 2.90 -21.77
CA ALA A 56 5.90 2.60 -22.15
C ALA A 56 5.30 1.36 -21.44
N LYS A 57 5.77 1.07 -20.21
CA LYS A 57 5.21 0.03 -19.33
C LYS A 57 3.92 0.50 -18.69
N LEU A 58 2.99 -0.44 -18.60
CA LEU A 58 1.67 -0.23 -18.01
C LEU A 58 1.68 -0.63 -16.52
N CYS A 59 0.72 -0.11 -15.77
CA CYS A 59 0.49 -0.45 -14.38
C CYS A 59 0.25 -1.97 -14.25
N VAL A 60 0.98 -2.63 -13.36
CA VAL A 60 0.90 -4.10 -13.17
C VAL A 60 -0.52 -4.54 -12.78
N LYS A 61 -1.26 -3.68 -12.06
CA LYS A 61 -2.57 -4.02 -11.50
C LYS A 61 -3.73 -3.76 -12.45
N CYS A 62 -3.75 -2.62 -13.15
CA CYS A 62 -4.85 -2.24 -14.05
C CYS A 62 -4.46 -2.15 -15.53
N LYS A 63 -3.20 -2.43 -15.89
CA LYS A 63 -2.67 -2.32 -17.25
C LYS A 63 -2.93 -0.95 -17.90
N GLN A 64 -3.06 0.11 -17.10
CA GLN A 64 -3.18 1.49 -17.57
C GLN A 64 -1.82 2.19 -17.61
N LEU A 65 -1.70 3.22 -18.44
CA LEU A 65 -0.49 4.05 -18.48
C LEU A 65 -0.27 4.77 -17.15
N PHE A 66 1.00 4.95 -16.78
CA PHE A 66 1.38 5.84 -15.69
C PHE A 66 1.15 7.28 -16.13
N MET A 67 -0.06 7.78 -15.87
CA MET A 67 -0.46 9.16 -16.14
C MET A 67 0.00 10.05 -14.98
N THR A 68 0.63 11.17 -15.32
CA THR A 68 1.07 12.20 -14.36
C THR A 68 0.00 13.25 -14.26
#